data_AF-A0A954U2G3-F1
#
_entry.id   AF-A0A954U2G3-F1
#
_cell.length_a   1.000
_cell.length_b   1.000
_cell.length_c   1.000
_cell.angle_alpha   90.00
_cell.angle_beta   90.00
_cell.angle_gamma   90.00
#
_symmetry.space_group_name_H-M   'P 1'
#
loop_
_entity.id
_entity.type
_entity.pdbx_description
1 polymer ?
#
loop_
_entity_poly.entity_id
_entity_poly.type
_entity_poly.pdbx_seq_one_letter_code
_entity_poly.pdbx_strand_id
1 'polypeptide(L)'
;MTEADFHVLLIASSLMAVRFGQRYVTQTLVFDFRYDVRQNHSCDDHAAPDDLVYPDDDGRVVYCTSESDVVSLLLRNGRCPQWIDISVARIGDSFTELELLCCGRFTNDRDKMYHSDGGTG
;
A
#
# COMPACT_ATOMS: atom_id res chain seq x y z
N MET A 1 5.28 -10.83 -9.19
CA MET A 1 5.73 -9.42 -9.24
C MET A 1 7.16 -9.34 -8.75
N THR A 2 8.02 -8.52 -9.37
CA THR A 2 9.38 -8.30 -8.85
C THR A 2 9.39 -7.19 -7.80
N GLU A 3 10.46 -7.12 -7.01
CA GLU A 3 10.70 -6.02 -6.06
C GLU A 3 10.71 -4.66 -6.75
N ALA A 4 11.39 -4.56 -7.89
CA ALA A 4 11.45 -3.36 -8.68
C ALA A 4 10.08 -2.92 -9.19
N ASP A 5 9.25 -3.86 -9.67
CA ASP A 5 7.90 -3.56 -10.14
C ASP A 5 7.05 -2.98 -9.01
N PHE A 6 7.03 -3.64 -7.85
CA PHE A 6 6.23 -3.21 -6.71
C PHE A 6 6.69 -1.85 -6.17
N HIS A 7 8.00 -1.64 -6.09
CA HIS A 7 8.57 -0.37 -5.66
C HIS A 7 8.17 0.80 -6.60
N VAL A 8 8.21 0.57 -7.92
CA VAL A 8 7.76 1.58 -8.90
C VAL A 8 6.28 1.90 -8.74
N LEU A 9 5.44 0.88 -8.58
CA LEU A 9 3.99 1.05 -8.36
C LEU A 9 3.71 1.81 -7.06
N LEU A 10 4.42 1.49 -5.98
CA LEU A 10 4.30 2.18 -4.70
C LEU A 10 4.64 3.67 -4.83
N ILE A 11 5.80 4.01 -5.41
CA ILE A 11 6.21 5.41 -5.60
C ILE A 11 5.20 6.17 -6.46
N ALA A 12 4.76 5.59 -7.58
CA ALA A 12 3.81 6.23 -8.47
C ALA A 12 2.49 6.51 -7.73
N SER A 13 2.00 5.55 -6.95
CA SER A 13 0.77 5.68 -6.16
C SER A 13 0.91 6.73 -5.06
N SER A 14 2.04 6.75 -4.34
CA SER A 14 2.35 7.76 -3.32
C SER A 14 2.37 9.17 -3.91
N LEU A 15 3.03 9.34 -5.06
CA LEU A 15 3.07 10.61 -5.77
C LEU A 15 1.66 11.08 -6.15
N MET A 16 0.83 10.18 -6.70
CA MET A 16 -0.53 10.50 -7.11
C MET A 16 -1.42 10.87 -5.92
N ALA A 17 -1.33 10.14 -4.81
CA ALA A 17 -2.05 10.45 -3.58
C ALA A 17 -1.69 11.83 -3.03
N VAL A 18 -0.40 12.17 -2.98
CA VAL A 18 0.05 13.49 -2.53
C VAL A 18 -0.37 14.60 -3.49
N ARG A 19 -0.22 14.40 -4.81
CA ARG A 19 -0.66 15.37 -5.83
C ARG A 19 -2.16 15.64 -5.75
N PHE A 20 -2.94 14.60 -5.49
CA PHE A 20 -4.37 14.74 -5.24
C PHE A 20 -4.61 15.55 -3.95
N GLY A 21 -3.99 15.17 -2.84
CA GLY A 21 -4.13 15.85 -1.54
C GLY A 21 -3.78 17.34 -1.59
N GLN A 22 -2.71 17.72 -2.31
CA GLN A 22 -2.28 19.11 -2.51
C GLN A 22 -3.37 20.02 -3.10
N ARG A 23 -4.40 19.46 -3.75
CA ARG A 23 -5.52 20.23 -4.31
C ARG A 23 -6.58 20.62 -3.27
N TYR A 24 -6.54 20.01 -2.08
CA TYR A 24 -7.58 20.14 -1.07
C TYR A 24 -7.07 20.63 0.29
N VAL A 25 -5.76 20.74 0.48
CA VAL A 25 -5.15 21.21 1.73
C VAL A 25 -4.28 22.45 1.50
N THR A 26 -4.15 23.28 2.54
CA THR A 26 -3.29 24.47 2.50
C THR A 26 -1.83 24.18 2.83
N GLN A 27 -1.57 23.05 3.47
CA GLN A 27 -0.26 22.61 3.92
C GLN A 27 0.56 22.14 2.71
N THR A 28 1.84 22.49 2.69
CA THR A 28 2.77 22.05 1.64
C THR A 28 3.14 20.58 1.83
N LEU A 29 2.42 19.66 1.19
CA LEU A 29 2.79 18.25 1.20
C LEU A 29 4.08 18.03 0.39
N VAL A 30 5.11 17.48 1.02
CA VAL A 30 6.42 17.20 0.40
C VAL A 30 6.50 15.77 -0.12
N PHE A 31 7.41 15.52 -1.07
CA PHE A 31 7.62 14.19 -1.68
C PHE A 31 8.71 13.37 -0.97
N ASP A 32 8.75 13.47 0.36
CA ASP A 32 9.50 12.58 1.25
C ASP A 32 8.45 11.80 2.04
N PHE A 33 8.34 10.50 1.81
CA PHE A 33 7.18 9.71 2.25
C PHE A 33 7.52 8.82 3.43
N ARG A 34 6.58 8.74 4.37
CA ARG A 34 6.55 7.73 5.44
C ARG A 34 5.20 7.05 5.44
N TYR A 35 5.13 5.83 5.95
CA TYR A 35 3.96 5.00 5.75
C TYR A 35 3.43 4.45 7.08
N ASP A 36 2.14 4.62 7.32
CA ASP A 36 1.38 3.85 8.31
C ASP A 36 0.72 2.67 7.57
N VAL A 37 1.33 1.48 7.65
CA VAL A 37 0.86 0.29 6.92
C VAL A 37 -0.08 -0.52 7.81
N ARG A 38 -1.34 -0.58 7.40
CA ARG A 38 -2.42 -1.28 8.07
C ARG A 38 -2.74 -2.57 7.34
N GLN A 39 -2.32 -3.68 7.91
CA GLN A 39 -2.40 -4.99 7.27
C GLN A 39 -3.71 -5.69 7.57
N ASN A 40 -4.16 -6.48 6.59
CA ASN A 40 -5.33 -7.34 6.69
C ASN A 40 -6.60 -6.62 7.17
N HIS A 41 -6.94 -5.53 6.50
CA HIS A 41 -8.21 -4.83 6.66
C HIS A 41 -9.25 -5.30 5.63
N SER A 42 -9.32 -6.60 5.36
CA SER A 42 -10.33 -7.23 4.52
C SER A 42 -11.12 -8.29 5.30
N CYS A 43 -12.33 -8.60 4.81
CA CYS A 43 -13.04 -9.80 5.25
C CYS A 43 -12.51 -11.00 4.46
N ASP A 44 -11.73 -11.85 5.14
CA ASP A 44 -11.08 -13.01 4.54
C ASP A 44 -11.91 -14.30 4.65
N ASP A 45 -13.12 -14.24 5.25
CA ASP A 45 -14.05 -15.38 5.39
C ASP A 45 -14.45 -16.02 4.05
N HIS A 46 -14.24 -15.29 2.94
CA HIS A 46 -14.55 -15.70 1.58
C HIS A 46 -13.31 -15.82 0.70
N ALA A 47 -12.11 -15.95 1.29
CA ALA A 47 -10.89 -16.21 0.56
C ALA A 47 -11.00 -17.50 -0.26
N ALA A 48 -10.50 -17.47 -1.50
CA ALA A 48 -10.44 -18.66 -2.33
C ALA A 48 -9.41 -19.65 -1.75
N PRO A 49 -9.55 -20.97 -2.00
CA PRO A 49 -8.61 -21.97 -1.47
C PRO A 49 -7.14 -21.75 -1.89
N ASP A 50 -6.91 -21.03 -2.98
CA ASP A 50 -5.58 -20.70 -3.52
C ASP A 50 -5.11 -19.28 -3.15
N ASP A 51 -5.91 -18.51 -2.40
CA ASP A 51 -5.47 -17.24 -1.85
C ASP A 51 -4.47 -17.47 -0.71
N LEU A 52 -3.36 -16.74 -0.78
CA LEU A 52 -2.36 -16.75 0.29
C LEU A 52 -2.74 -15.67 1.31
N VAL A 53 -3.04 -16.10 2.53
CA VAL A 53 -3.40 -15.20 3.64
C VAL A 53 -2.38 -15.31 4.77
N TYR A 54 -2.29 -14.25 5.57
CA TYR A 54 -1.43 -14.18 6.75
C TYR A 54 -2.26 -13.76 7.98
N PRO A 55 -2.91 -14.70 8.69
CA PRO A 55 -3.81 -14.39 9.80
C PRO A 55 -3.16 -13.57 10.92
N ASP A 56 -1.85 -13.76 11.15
CA ASP A 56 -1.09 -13.01 12.17
C ASP A 56 -0.96 -11.51 11.86
N ASP A 57 -1.30 -11.08 10.65
CA ASP A 57 -1.31 -9.67 10.26
C ASP A 57 -2.68 -9.00 10.48
N ASP A 58 -3.72 -9.72 10.95
CA ASP A 58 -5.04 -9.15 11.24
C ASP A 58 -4.96 -7.96 12.21
N GLY A 59 -5.43 -6.80 11.76
CA GLY A 59 -5.39 -5.53 12.49
C GLY A 59 -3.97 -5.02 12.80
N ARG A 60 -2.93 -5.58 12.17
CA ARG A 60 -1.55 -5.20 12.45
C ARG A 60 -1.19 -3.89 11.78
N VAL A 61 -0.66 -2.97 12.58
CA VAL A 61 -0.19 -1.66 12.13
C VAL A 61 1.34 -1.61 12.22
N VAL A 62 2.01 -1.24 11.12
CA VAL A 62 3.47 -1.14 11.03
C VAL A 62 3.84 0.20 10.44
N TYR A 63 4.65 0.97 11.17
CA TYR A 63 5.20 2.21 10.67
C TYR A 63 6.50 1.96 9.88
N CYS A 64 6.54 2.48 8.66
CA CYS A 64 7.65 2.35 7.73
C CYS A 64 8.23 3.74 7.42
N THR A 65 9.56 3.86 7.49
CA THR A 65 10.26 5.13 7.28
C THR A 65 10.66 5.39 5.83
N SER A 66 10.48 4.40 4.95
CA SER A 66 10.84 4.45 3.54
C SER A 66 9.99 3.49 2.70
N GLU A 67 10.02 3.66 1.38
CA GLU A 67 9.43 2.74 0.41
C GLU A 67 10.02 1.33 0.55
N SER A 68 11.34 1.22 0.75
CA SER A 68 12.03 -0.06 0.89
C SER A 68 11.52 -0.88 2.10
N ASP A 69 11.16 -0.19 3.19
CA ASP A 69 10.56 -0.84 4.36
C ASP A 69 9.18 -1.44 4.01
N VAL A 70 8.36 -0.69 3.25
CA VAL A 70 7.04 -1.14 2.79
C VAL A 70 7.17 -2.32 1.84
N VAL A 71 8.10 -2.25 0.87
CA VAL A 71 8.37 -3.33 -0.08
C VAL A 71 8.80 -4.60 0.67
N SER A 72 9.71 -4.47 1.63
CA SER A 72 10.17 -5.60 2.46
C SER A 72 9.04 -6.21 3.31
N LEU A 73 8.09 -5.38 3.75
CA LEU A 73 6.94 -5.80 4.56
C LEU A 73 5.86 -6.51 3.74
N LEU A 74 5.50 -5.94 2.59
CA LEU A 74 4.32 -6.32 1.80
C LEU A 74 4.64 -7.20 0.59
N LEU A 75 5.88 -7.24 0.08
CA LEU A 75 6.23 -8.17 -0.99
C LEU A 75 6.78 -9.46 -0.40
N ARG A 76 5.93 -10.49 -0.33
CA ARG A 76 6.26 -11.77 0.29
C ARG A 76 6.22 -12.87 -0.77
N ASN A 77 7.34 -13.57 -0.95
CA ASN A 77 7.46 -14.65 -1.94
C ASN A 77 6.97 -14.25 -3.36
N GLY A 78 7.26 -13.01 -3.77
CA GLY A 78 6.90 -12.45 -5.08
C GLY A 78 5.41 -12.07 -5.23
N ARG A 79 4.66 -12.02 -4.13
CA ARG A 79 3.24 -11.65 -4.04
C ARG A 79 3.06 -10.40 -3.17
N CYS A 80 2.06 -9.60 -3.49
CA CYS A 80 1.63 -8.43 -2.71
C CYS A 80 0.15 -8.56 -2.33
N PRO A 81 -0.38 -7.70 -1.45
CA PRO A 81 -1.82 -7.56 -1.27
C PRO A 81 -2.56 -7.37 -2.60
N GLN A 82 -3.71 -8.03 -2.79
CA GLN A 82 -4.60 -7.89 -3.95
C GLN A 82 -5.13 -6.45 -4.14
N TRP A 83 -5.22 -5.69 -3.06
CA TRP A 83 -5.48 -4.25 -3.11
C TRP A 83 -4.76 -3.53 -1.97
N ILE A 84 -4.37 -2.29 -2.26
CA ILE A 84 -3.79 -1.33 -1.31
C ILE A 84 -4.47 0.01 -1.58
N ASP A 85 -5.22 0.51 -0.61
CA ASP A 85 -5.74 1.87 -0.62
C ASP A 85 -4.70 2.80 0.00
N ILE A 86 -4.40 3.89 -0.70
CA ILE A 86 -3.39 4.87 -0.28
C ILE A 86 -4.01 6.25 -0.09
N SER A 87 -3.73 6.87 1.05
CA SER A 87 -4.21 8.22 1.35
C SER A 87 -3.19 9.04 2.13
N VAL A 88 -3.28 10.37 2.06
CA VAL A 88 -2.47 11.26 2.90
C VAL A 88 -3.07 11.28 4.30
N ALA A 89 -2.32 10.82 5.29
CA ALA A 89 -2.76 10.79 6.69
C ALA A 89 -2.45 12.11 7.40
N ARG A 90 -1.20 12.57 7.30
CA ARG A 90 -0.72 13.81 7.92
C ARG A 90 0.55 14.33 7.26
N ILE A 91 0.96 15.53 7.65
CA ILE A 91 2.26 16.11 7.33
C ILE A 91 3.09 16.23 8.60
N GLY A 92 4.37 15.88 8.52
CA GLY A 92 5.37 16.17 9.55
C GLY A 92 6.31 17.30 9.11
N ASP A 93 7.33 17.60 9.91
CA ASP A 93 8.22 18.74 9.67
C ASP A 93 8.95 18.69 8.31
N SER A 94 9.29 17.48 7.86
CA SER A 94 10.06 17.26 6.62
C SER A 94 9.53 16.13 5.75
N PHE A 95 8.34 15.60 6.04
CA PHE A 95 7.79 14.42 5.35
C PHE A 95 6.26 14.48 5.25
N THR A 96 5.72 13.74 4.29
CA THR A 96 4.29 13.44 4.21
C THR A 96 4.06 12.00 4.64
N GLU A 97 3.16 11.79 5.59
CA GLU A 97 2.77 10.45 6.03
C GLU A 97 1.58 9.96 5.20
N LEU A 98 1.71 8.78 4.66
CA LEU A 98 0.72 8.08 3.86
C LEU A 98 0.17 6.90 4.67
N GLU A 99 -1.14 6.74 4.70
CA GLU A 99 -1.77 5.52 5.20
C GLU A 99 -1.90 4.53 4.04
N LEU A 100 -1.43 3.30 4.25
CA LEU A 100 -1.66 2.16 3.36
C LEU A 100 -2.63 1.20 4.03
N LEU A 101 -3.86 1.15 3.55
CA LEU A 101 -4.84 0.15 3.97
C LEU A 101 -4.71 -1.05 3.04
N CYS A 102 -4.33 -2.22 3.57
CA CYS A 102 -4.04 -3.40 2.77
C CYS A 102 -5.03 -4.53 3.06
N CYS A 103 -5.40 -5.29 2.02
CA CYS A 103 -6.08 -6.56 2.23
C CYS A 103 -5.16 -7.65 2.78
N GLY A 104 -5.74 -8.70 3.37
CA GLY A 104 -5.03 -9.87 3.86
C GLY A 104 -4.66 -10.89 2.78
N ARG A 105 -5.23 -10.78 1.58
CA ARG A 105 -5.01 -11.73 0.47
C ARG A 105 -3.85 -11.30 -0.43
N PHE A 106 -2.89 -12.20 -0.62
CA PHE A 106 -1.67 -11.93 -1.39
C PHE A 106 -1.67 -12.66 -2.74
N THR A 107 -1.36 -11.93 -3.81
CA THR A 107 -1.33 -12.43 -5.17
C THR A 107 -0.09 -11.95 -5.94
N ASN A 108 0.30 -12.72 -6.95
CA ASN A 108 1.19 -12.29 -8.02
C ASN A 108 0.49 -12.33 -9.39
N ASP A 109 -0.78 -12.72 -9.40
CA ASP A 109 -1.67 -12.73 -10.54
C ASP A 109 -2.36 -11.37 -10.65
N ARG A 110 -2.15 -10.69 -11.77
CA ARG A 110 -2.69 -9.35 -12.04
C ARG A 110 -4.20 -9.36 -12.22
N ASP A 111 -4.77 -10.46 -12.71
CA ASP A 111 -6.21 -10.57 -12.94
C ASP A 111 -6.99 -10.62 -11.62
N LYS A 112 -6.31 -10.92 -10.50
CA LYS A 112 -6.86 -10.87 -9.14
C LYS A 112 -6.67 -9.51 -8.45
N MET A 113 -5.99 -8.55 -9.07
CA MET A 113 -5.75 -7.23 -8.48
C MET A 113 -6.94 -6.30 -8.77
N TYR A 114 -7.47 -5.67 -7.73
CA TYR A 114 -8.76 -4.95 -7.80
C TYR A 114 -8.69 -3.65 -8.61
N HIS A 115 -7.51 -3.04 -8.71
CA HIS A 115 -7.31 -1.74 -9.36
C HIS A 115 -6.64 -1.84 -10.74
N SER A 116 -6.72 -3.02 -11.36
CA SER A 116 -6.21 -3.28 -12.72
C SER A 116 -6.86 -2.36 -13.77
N ASP A 117 -8.14 -2.00 -13.59
CA ASP A 117 -8.88 -1.06 -14.44
C ASP A 117 -9.16 0.27 -13.70
N GLY A 118 -8.17 1.16 -13.65
CA GLY A 118 -8.35 2.55 -13.21
C GLY A 118 -7.50 3.01 -12.02
N GLY A 119 -6.73 2.11 -11.40
CA GLY A 119 -5.63 2.48 -10.50
C GLY A 119 -4.28 2.50 -11.21
N THR A 120 -3.22 2.42 -10.43
CA THR A 120 -1.82 2.41 -10.89
C THR A 120 -1.30 1.01 -11.21
N GLY A 121 -1.99 -0.05 -10.77
CA GLY A 121 -1.63 -1.44 -11.00
C GLY A 121 -2.20 -2.36 -9.95
#